data_AF-A0A523QZW8-F1
#
_entry.id   AF-A0A523QZW8-F1
#
_cell.length_a   1.000
_cell.length_b   1.000
_cell.length_c   1.000
_cell.angle_alpha   90.00
_cell.angle_beta   90.00
_cell.angle_gamma   90.00
#
_symmetry.space_group_name_H-M   'P 1'
#
loop_
_entity.id
_entity.type
_entity.pdbx_description
1 polymer ?
#
loop_
_entity_poly.entity_id
_entity_poly.type
_entity_poly.pdbx_seq_one_letter_code
_entity_poly.pdbx_strand_id
1 'polypeptide(L)'
;MGEVKTIHPYVTKTVEILNGEPIIKETRISVRSVVQYVLKYGMTPEEFTKEFSNIELAAIYDALSYYYDNKDEIDLLIEENKEDKWKGTFKENT
;
A
#
# COMPACT_ATOMS: atom_id res chain seq x y z
N MET A 1 -25.18 -14.39 19.35
CA MET A 1 -24.36 -14.69 18.15
C MET A 1 -22.94 -14.26 18.45
N GLY A 2 -21.95 -15.15 18.31
CA GLY A 2 -20.55 -14.77 18.42
C GLY A 2 -20.10 -14.13 17.11
N GLU A 3 -19.61 -12.90 17.17
CA GLU A 3 -18.96 -12.23 16.05
C GLU A 3 -17.49 -12.61 16.04
N VAL A 4 -16.96 -12.97 14.86
CA VAL A 4 -15.52 -13.22 14.66
C VAL A 4 -15.02 -12.14 13.71
N LYS A 5 -14.15 -11.23 14.20
CA LYS A 5 -13.54 -10.20 13.35
C LYS A 5 -12.63 -10.89 12.33
N THR A 6 -12.88 -10.65 11.05
CA THR A 6 -11.94 -11.02 9.98
C THR A 6 -10.79 -10.01 9.97
N ILE A 7 -9.55 -10.50 10.02
CA ILE A 7 -8.34 -9.68 9.85
C ILE A 7 -8.12 -9.32 8.36
N HIS A 8 -7.10 -8.51 8.06
CA HIS A 8 -6.63 -8.17 6.71
C HIS A 8 -5.82 -9.34 6.10
N PRO A 9 -6.39 -10.18 5.22
CA PRO A 9 -5.71 -11.39 4.75
C PRO A 9 -4.57 -11.12 3.75
N TYR A 10 -4.52 -9.92 3.17
CA TYR A 10 -3.53 -9.55 2.16
C TYR A 10 -2.46 -8.60 2.69
N VAL A 11 -2.56 -8.12 3.93
CA VAL A 11 -1.55 -7.24 4.53
C VAL A 11 -0.69 -8.02 5.51
N THR A 12 0.63 -7.93 5.36
CA THR A 12 1.60 -8.54 6.28
C THR A 12 2.66 -7.54 6.71
N LYS A 13 3.24 -7.75 7.89
CA LYS A 13 4.40 -7.00 8.40
C LYS A 13 5.53 -7.97 8.64
N THR A 14 6.70 -7.69 8.09
CA THR A 14 7.91 -8.48 8.30
C THR A 14 9.05 -7.53 8.59
N VAL A 15 9.74 -7.69 9.72
CA VAL A 15 10.86 -6.81 10.14
C VAL A 15 11.97 -6.75 9.07
N GLU A 16 12.14 -7.83 8.30
CA GLU A 16 13.12 -7.95 7.22
C GLU A 16 12.76 -7.14 5.96
N ILE A 17 11.50 -6.70 5.82
CA ILE A 17 11.02 -6.00 4.62
C ILE A 17 10.58 -4.59 5.01
N LEU A 18 11.21 -3.58 4.40
CA LEU A 18 10.90 -2.16 4.63
C LEU A 18 10.86 -1.80 6.13
N ASN A 19 11.81 -2.33 6.93
CA ASN A 19 11.89 -2.10 8.37
C ASN A 19 10.60 -2.43 9.16
N GLY A 20 9.79 -3.36 8.66
CA GLY A 20 8.52 -3.73 9.31
C GLY A 20 7.30 -2.93 8.84
N GLU A 21 7.43 -2.09 7.80
CA GLU A 21 6.27 -1.44 7.18
C GLU A 21 5.24 -2.49 6.71
N PRO A 22 3.93 -2.22 6.86
CA PRO A 22 2.90 -3.08 6.29
C PRO A 22 2.97 -3.09 4.77
N ILE A 23 3.03 -4.30 4.21
CA ILE A 23 3.12 -4.58 2.78
C ILE A 23 1.96 -5.45 2.32
N ILE A 24 1.63 -5.38 1.03
CA ILE A 24 0.78 -6.39 0.40
C ILE A 24 1.57 -7.70 0.35
N LYS A 25 0.95 -8.78 0.82
CA LYS A 25 1.48 -10.14 0.89
C LYS A 25 2.07 -10.57 -0.46
N GLU A 26 3.23 -11.24 -0.41
CA GLU A 26 3.97 -11.73 -1.58
C GLU A 26 4.47 -10.63 -2.54
N THR A 27 4.34 -9.37 -2.15
CA THR A 27 4.88 -8.22 -2.89
C THR A 27 5.84 -7.42 -2.02
N ARG A 28 6.53 -6.45 -2.63
CA ARG A 28 7.30 -5.43 -1.91
C ARG A 28 6.60 -4.07 -1.93
N ILE A 29 5.29 -4.06 -2.16
CA ILE A 29 4.48 -2.85 -2.26
C ILE A 29 3.91 -2.55 -0.89
N SER A 30 4.30 -1.40 -0.35
CA SER A 30 3.81 -0.94 0.96
C SER A 30 2.35 -0.49 0.89
N VAL A 31 1.63 -0.65 2.00
CA VAL A 31 0.29 -0.07 2.17
C VAL A 31 0.35 1.45 1.98
N ARG A 32 1.41 2.08 2.47
CA ARG A 32 1.70 3.50 2.23
C ARG A 32 1.71 3.86 0.74
N SER A 33 2.39 3.09 -0.10
CA SER A 33 2.43 3.34 -1.55
C SER A 33 1.03 3.27 -2.14
N VAL A 34 0.24 2.25 -1.78
CA VAL A 34 -1.17 2.13 -2.22
C VAL A 34 -1.96 3.37 -1.83
N VAL A 35 -1.85 3.83 -0.58
CA VAL A 35 -2.53 5.04 -0.09
C VAL A 35 -2.08 6.29 -0.84
N GLN A 36 -0.79 6.46 -1.11
CA GLN A 36 -0.28 7.58 -1.88
C GLN A 36 -0.83 7.58 -3.31
N TYR A 37 -0.72 6.46 -4.05
CA TYR A 37 -1.22 6.37 -5.42
C TYR A 37 -2.74 6.52 -5.50
N VAL A 38 -3.48 5.80 -4.67
CA VAL A 38 -4.94 5.76 -4.80
C VAL A 38 -5.61 6.99 -4.19
N LEU A 39 -5.21 7.39 -2.97
CA LEU A 39 -5.90 8.49 -2.27
C LEU A 39 -5.29 9.87 -2.52
N LYS A 40 -3.97 9.97 -2.77
CA LYS A 40 -3.30 11.28 -2.98
C LYS A 40 -3.15 11.61 -4.46
N TYR A 41 -2.73 10.66 -5.29
CA TYR A 41 -2.56 10.87 -6.73
C TYR A 41 -3.83 10.59 -7.54
N GLY A 42 -4.87 10.02 -6.92
CA GLY A 42 -6.16 9.77 -7.56
C GLY A 42 -6.15 8.63 -8.58
N MET A 43 -5.13 7.75 -8.54
CA MET A 43 -5.07 6.55 -9.36
C MET A 43 -6.16 5.58 -8.92
N THR A 44 -6.90 4.99 -9.86
CA THR A 44 -7.90 3.97 -9.50
C THR A 44 -7.21 2.66 -9.06
N PRO A 45 -7.83 1.86 -8.16
CA PRO A 45 -7.34 0.52 -7.85
C PRO A 45 -7.15 -0.36 -9.09
N GLU A 46 -7.98 -0.23 -10.13
CA GLU A 46 -7.83 -0.98 -11.38
C GLU A 46 -6.66 -0.50 -12.26
N GLU A 47 -6.30 0.78 -12.20
CA GLU A 47 -5.07 1.27 -12.85
C GLU A 47 -3.84 0.77 -12.09
N PHE A 48 -3.90 0.76 -10.76
CA PHE A 48 -2.82 0.27 -9.92
C PHE A 48 -2.50 -1.21 -10.21
N THR A 49 -3.50 -2.08 -10.38
CA THR A 49 -3.25 -3.49 -10.75
C THR A 49 -2.65 -3.65 -12.15
N LYS A 50 -2.93 -2.71 -13.07
CA LYS A 50 -2.33 -2.71 -14.42
C LYS A 50 -0.86 -2.30 -14.38
N GLU A 51 -0.55 -1.24 -13.64
CA GLU A 51 0.82 -0.71 -13.49
C GLU A 51 1.71 -1.69 -12.71
N PHE A 52 1.19 -2.27 -11.63
CA PHE A 52 1.90 -3.24 -10.80
C PHE A 52 1.38 -4.64 -11.10
N SER A 53 1.84 -5.19 -12.22
CA SER A 53 1.56 -6.57 -12.60
C SER A 53 1.95 -7.52 -11.44
N ASN A 54 1.06 -8.43 -11.06
CA ASN A 54 1.10 -9.35 -9.90
C ASN A 54 0.42 -8.89 -8.60
N ILE A 55 -0.50 -7.92 -8.63
CA ILE A 55 -1.37 -7.59 -7.49
C ILE A 55 -2.84 -7.87 -7.82
N GLU A 56 -3.52 -8.55 -6.91
CA GLU A 56 -4.98 -8.72 -6.95
C GLU A 56 -5.68 -7.45 -6.49
N LEU A 57 -6.80 -7.12 -7.15
CA LEU A 57 -7.64 -5.98 -6.77
C LEU A 57 -8.12 -6.06 -5.31
N ALA A 58 -8.41 -7.27 -4.83
CA ALA A 58 -8.79 -7.52 -3.44
C ALA A 58 -7.71 -7.08 -2.43
N ALA A 59 -6.43 -7.30 -2.76
CA ALA A 59 -5.32 -6.91 -1.91
C ALA A 59 -5.18 -5.39 -1.80
N ILE A 60 -5.50 -4.64 -2.87
CA ILE A 60 -5.50 -3.18 -2.85
C ILE A 60 -6.59 -2.65 -1.93
N TYR A 61 -7.82 -3.17 -2.05
CA TYR A 61 -8.90 -2.78 -1.17
C TYR A 61 -8.65 -3.18 0.28
N ASP A 62 -8.02 -4.32 0.52
CA ASP A 62 -7.62 -4.74 1.87
C ASP A 62 -6.53 -3.82 2.45
N ALA A 63 -5.56 -3.38 1.64
CA ALA A 63 -4.57 -2.39 2.04
C ALA A 63 -5.22 -1.03 2.38
N LEU A 64 -6.22 -0.59 1.61
CA LEU A 64 -6.99 0.62 1.92
C LEU A 64 -7.81 0.47 3.21
N SER A 65 -8.40 -0.71 3.42
CA SER A 65 -9.08 -1.04 4.68
C SER A 65 -8.11 -0.97 5.87
N TYR A 66 -6.94 -1.59 5.72
CA TYR A 66 -5.86 -1.55 6.73
C TYR A 66 -5.45 -0.12 7.06
N TYR A 67 -5.33 0.73 6.03
CA TYR A 67 -5.04 2.15 6.22
C TYR A 67 -6.08 2.85 7.10
N TYR A 68 -7.38 2.64 6.86
CA TYR A 68 -8.39 3.29 7.68
C TYR A 68 -8.43 2.77 9.11
N ASP A 69 -8.11 1.49 9.32
CA ASP A 69 -7.97 0.91 10.67
C ASP A 69 -6.69 1.38 11.40
N ASN A 70 -5.63 1.78 10.67
CA ASN A 70 -4.31 2.14 11.20
C ASN A 70 -3.79 3.47 10.65
N LYS A 71 -4.69 4.46 10.54
CA LYS A 71 -4.44 5.70 9.79
C LYS A 71 -3.20 6.45 10.26
N ASP A 72 -3.04 6.60 11.57
CA ASP A 72 -1.94 7.36 12.17
C ASP A 72 -0.58 6.74 11.84
N GLU A 73 -0.47 5.41 11.87
CA GLU A 73 0.76 4.69 11.51
C GLU A 73 1.16 4.99 10.06
N ILE A 74 0.22 4.84 9.13
CA ILE A 74 0.50 5.01 7.71
C ILE A 74 0.71 6.47 7.34
N ASP A 75 -0.04 7.41 7.95
CA ASP A 75 0.14 8.84 7.72
C ASP A 75 1.54 9.29 8.19
N LEU A 76 2.03 8.78 9.34
CA LEU A 76 3.42 9.00 9.77
C LEU A 76 4.43 8.45 8.76
N LEU A 77 4.26 7.21 8.30
CA LEU A 77 5.14 6.63 7.28
C LEU A 77 5.11 7.44 5.96
N ILE A 78 3.95 7.99 5.59
CA ILE A 78 3.81 8.89 4.44
C ILE A 78 4.62 10.17 4.66
N GLU A 79 4.58 10.74 5.85
CA GLU A 79 5.32 11.96 6.19
C GLU A 79 6.82 11.74 6.22
N GLU A 80 7.29 10.68 6.90
CA GLU A 80 8.71 10.31 6.96
C GLU A 80 9.27 10.02 5.56
N ASN A 81 8.48 9.38 4.69
CA ASN A 81 8.92 9.08 3.33
C ASN A 81 8.98 10.31 2.41
N LYS A 82 8.29 11.42 2.71
CA LYS A 82 8.41 12.67 1.91
C LYS A 82 9.81 13.27 1.98
N GLU A 83 10.55 12.99 3.05
CA GLU A 83 11.91 13.48 3.24
C GLU A 83 12.93 12.66 2.42
N ASP A 84 12.61 11.39 2.13
CA ASP A 84 13.44 10.46 1.35
C ASP A 84 12.97 10.33 -0.12
N LYS A 85 13.40 11.30 -0.94
CA LYS A 85 13.66 11.20 -2.40
C LYS A 85 12.58 10.56 -3.30
N TRP A 86 11.82 11.41 -4.00
CA TRP A 86 11.37 11.11 -5.36
C TRP A 86 12.33 11.71 -6.42
N LYS A 87 13.24 10.88 -6.95
CA LYS A 87 13.74 11.01 -8.33
C LYS A 87 13.27 9.80 -9.14
N GLY A 88 11.96 9.62 -9.24
CA GLY A 88 11.36 8.68 -10.20
C GLY A 88 11.19 9.38 -11.53
N THR A 89 12.17 9.23 -12.42
CA THR A 89 12.00 9.51 -13.84
C THR A 89 10.94 8.57 -14.40
N PHE A 90 9.72 9.07 -14.63
CA PHE A 90 8.86 8.49 -15.65
C PHE A 90 9.58 8.71 -16.98
N LYS A 91 10.31 7.68 -17.43
CA LYS A 91 10.76 7.64 -18.83
C LYS A 91 9.55 7.25 -19.66
N GLU A 92 8.85 8.25 -20.17
CA GLU A 92 8.14 8.08 -21.44
C GLU A 92 9.23 7.85 -22.50
N ASN A 93 9.49 6.58 -22.82
CA ASN A 93 10.22 6.23 -24.02
C ASN A 93 9.26 6.37 -25.21
N THR A 94 9.64 7.29 -26.10
CA THR A 94 9.43 7.38 -27.56
C THR A 94 8.39 6.49 -28.22
#